data_AF-A0A3B8MA96-F1
#
_entry.id   AF-A0A3B8MA96-F1
#
_cell.length_a   1.000
_cell.length_b   1.000
_cell.length_c   1.000
_cell.angle_alpha   90.00
_cell.angle_beta   90.00
_cell.angle_gamma   90.00
#
_symmetry.space_group_name_H-M   'P 1'
#
loop_
_entity.id
_entity.type
_entity.pdbx_description
1 polymer ?
#
loop_
_entity_poly.entity_id
_entity_poly.type
_entity_poly.pdbx_seq_one_letter_code
_entity_poly.pdbx_strand_id
1 'polypeptide(L)'
;MEAGTSTEYCFFASCKSEHAFAETDLFQEENYDFCCIFSEAEYAIFRTHATRTEGFRDDGFWRTRFEDVRFSLVEADAHPLASAAEIVSASLDDVPLTGEVELESVSRTATIQFRIKTMNAKDIEMVHLADTGPIPFPNFTSEVELNVLRFSPAYVAYNAPHFADFVVQQPVDVGESVQMTH
;
A
#
# COMPACT_ATOMS: atom_id res chain seq x y z
N MET A 1 35.22 3.64 -6.47
CA MET A 1 34.99 4.81 -5.62
C MET A 1 36.34 5.47 -5.35
N GLU A 2 36.48 6.76 -5.67
CA GLU A 2 37.63 7.55 -5.25
C GLU A 2 37.51 7.86 -3.75
N ALA A 3 38.63 7.95 -3.04
CA ALA A 3 38.62 8.27 -1.62
C ALA A 3 38.10 9.71 -1.42
N GLY A 4 37.03 9.88 -0.63
CA GLY A 4 36.48 11.18 -0.26
C GLY A 4 35.14 11.55 -0.91
N THR A 5 34.58 10.71 -1.78
CA THR A 5 33.21 10.90 -2.30
C THR A 5 32.24 9.92 -1.63
N SER A 6 31.04 10.40 -1.30
CA SER A 6 29.92 9.60 -0.78
C SER A 6 28.72 9.77 -1.69
N THR A 7 28.05 8.66 -2.01
CA THR A 7 26.78 8.64 -2.75
C THR A 7 25.73 8.00 -1.86
N GLU A 8 24.59 8.67 -1.69
CA GLU A 8 23.47 8.15 -0.93
C GLU A 8 22.52 7.40 -1.85
N TYR A 9 22.01 6.27 -1.35
CA TYR A 9 21.03 5.44 -2.04
C TYR A 9 19.85 5.19 -1.12
N CYS A 10 18.67 5.57 -1.56
CA CYS A 10 17.41 5.40 -0.83
C CYS A 10 16.67 4.19 -1.41
N PHE A 11 16.36 3.22 -0.55
CA PHE A 11 15.49 2.10 -0.90
C PHE A 11 14.08 2.41 -0.41
N PHE A 12 13.16 2.69 -1.32
CA PHE A 12 11.80 3.07 -0.94
C PHE A 12 10.92 1.82 -0.72
N ALA A 13 9.86 1.98 0.07
CA ALA A 13 8.97 0.89 0.47
C ALA A 13 8.29 0.24 -0.75
N SER A 14 8.20 -1.09 -0.77
CA SER A 14 7.51 -1.80 -1.84
C SER A 14 6.04 -1.37 -1.94
N CYS A 15 5.59 -1.11 -3.16
CA CYS A 15 4.21 -0.87 -3.52
C CYS A 15 3.79 -1.78 -4.69
N LYS A 16 2.71 -1.43 -5.39
CA LYS A 16 2.11 -2.23 -6.47
C LYS A 16 2.11 -1.42 -7.76
N SER A 17 2.30 -2.10 -8.89
CA SER A 17 2.38 -1.42 -10.18
C SER A 17 1.10 -0.67 -10.52
N GLU A 18 1.24 0.64 -10.73
CA GLU A 18 0.14 1.58 -10.86
C GLU A 18 0.19 2.40 -12.17
N HIS A 19 -0.96 2.91 -12.58
CA HIS A 19 -1.09 3.94 -13.60
C HIS A 19 -1.11 5.30 -12.91
N ALA A 20 0.07 5.81 -12.55
CA ALA A 20 0.24 6.87 -11.56
C ALA A 20 -0.52 8.20 -11.82
N PHE A 21 -1.06 8.41 -13.02
CA PHE A 21 -1.83 9.60 -13.40
C PHE A 21 -3.05 9.28 -14.27
N ALA A 22 -3.57 8.04 -14.21
CA ALA A 22 -4.87 7.72 -14.79
C ALA A 22 -6.00 8.29 -13.91
N GLU A 23 -7.17 8.56 -14.49
CA GLU A 23 -8.33 9.06 -13.72
C GLU A 23 -8.96 7.97 -12.85
N THR A 24 -8.99 6.72 -13.33
CA THR A 24 -9.51 5.52 -12.66
C THR A 24 -8.69 4.30 -13.08
N ASP A 25 -9.02 3.12 -12.53
CA ASP A 25 -8.35 1.85 -12.85
C ASP A 25 -6.84 1.94 -12.60
N LEU A 26 -6.50 2.41 -11.40
CA LEU A 26 -5.14 2.79 -11.02
C LEU A 26 -4.20 1.60 -10.94
N PHE A 27 -4.70 0.39 -10.72
CA PHE A 27 -3.89 -0.82 -10.68
C PHE A 27 -3.99 -1.61 -12.00
N GLN A 28 -2.83 -2.09 -12.46
CA GLN A 28 -2.74 -3.02 -13.59
C GLN A 28 -3.33 -4.39 -13.20
N GLU A 29 -4.01 -5.05 -14.15
CA GLU A 29 -4.59 -6.39 -13.95
C GLU A 29 -3.50 -7.44 -13.69
N GLU A 30 -2.47 -7.49 -14.55
CA GLU A 30 -1.25 -8.27 -14.31
C GLU A 30 -0.29 -7.50 -13.40
N ASN A 31 -0.63 -7.44 -12.12
CA ASN A 31 0.12 -6.64 -11.14
C ASN A 31 1.38 -7.34 -10.59
N TYR A 32 2.32 -6.55 -10.08
CA TYR A 32 3.54 -7.03 -9.43
C TYR A 32 3.91 -6.10 -8.27
N ASP A 33 4.65 -6.65 -7.31
CA ASP A 33 5.33 -5.84 -6.30
C ASP A 33 6.44 -5.03 -6.98
N PHE A 34 6.47 -3.74 -6.67
CA PHE A 34 7.37 -2.76 -7.25
C PHE A 34 8.17 -2.08 -6.13
N CYS A 35 9.49 -2.08 -6.22
CA CYS A 35 10.36 -1.31 -5.34
C CYS A 35 11.59 -0.83 -6.10
N CYS A 36 12.18 0.29 -5.66
CA CYS A 36 13.37 0.83 -6.32
C CYS A 36 14.38 1.38 -5.33
N ILE A 37 15.62 1.37 -5.79
CA ILE A 37 16.71 2.15 -5.22
C ILE A 37 16.90 3.38 -6.09
N PHE A 38 17.01 4.56 -5.47
CA PHE A 38 17.36 5.81 -6.14
C PHE A 38 18.59 6.44 -5.47
N SER A 39 19.45 7.04 -6.27
CA SER A 39 20.38 8.11 -5.85
C SER A 39 20.02 9.39 -6.61
N GLU A 40 20.85 10.43 -6.47
CA GLU A 40 20.70 11.65 -7.26
C GLU A 40 20.77 11.40 -8.78
N ALA A 41 21.48 10.35 -9.22
CA ALA A 41 21.75 10.10 -10.65
C ALA A 41 21.42 8.68 -11.13
N GLU A 42 21.20 7.72 -10.23
CA GLU A 42 21.05 6.30 -10.57
C GLU A 42 19.75 5.75 -10.01
N TYR A 43 19.21 4.75 -10.69
CA TYR A 43 18.07 4.00 -10.18
C TYR A 43 18.19 2.50 -10.51
N ALA A 44 17.60 1.67 -9.65
CA ALA A 44 17.36 0.26 -9.91
C ALA A 44 15.91 -0.07 -9.58
N ILE A 45 15.19 -0.66 -10.52
CA ILE A 45 13.78 -1.08 -10.35
C ILE A 45 13.74 -2.60 -10.21
N PHE A 46 13.05 -3.08 -9.20
CA PHE A 46 12.75 -4.49 -8.98
C PHE A 46 11.25 -4.72 -9.17
N ARG A 47 10.92 -5.81 -9.87
CA ARG A 47 9.54 -6.24 -10.14
C ARG A 47 9.41 -7.69 -9.72
N THR A 48 8.51 -7.96 -8.79
CA THR A 48 8.28 -9.31 -8.27
C THR A 48 6.82 -9.69 -8.49
N HIS A 49 6.58 -10.69 -9.33
CA HIS A 49 5.23 -11.23 -9.52
C HIS A 49 4.87 -12.12 -8.33
N ALA A 50 3.60 -12.06 -7.92
CA ALA A 50 3.11 -12.87 -6.81
C ALA A 50 3.27 -14.36 -7.12
N THR A 51 3.89 -15.09 -6.20
CA THR A 51 4.02 -16.55 -6.27
C THR A 51 3.15 -17.20 -5.20
N ARG A 52 2.57 -18.37 -5.51
CA ARG A 52 1.87 -19.18 -4.52
C ARG A 52 2.90 -19.70 -3.52
N THR A 53 2.85 -19.20 -2.29
CA THR A 53 3.78 -19.57 -1.22
C THR A 53 3.05 -20.38 -0.16
N GLU A 54 3.52 -21.60 0.12
CA GLU A 54 3.02 -22.37 1.27
C GLU A 54 3.28 -21.60 2.56
N GLY A 55 2.32 -21.59 3.49
CA GLY A 55 2.43 -20.84 4.73
C GLY A 55 2.25 -19.33 4.57
N PHE A 56 1.71 -18.84 3.45
CA PHE A 56 1.35 -17.42 3.26
C PHE A 56 0.50 -16.84 4.41
N ARG A 57 -0.33 -17.67 5.04
CA ARG A 57 -1.21 -17.28 6.14
C ARG A 57 -1.05 -18.25 7.32
N ASP A 58 -0.85 -17.69 8.51
CA ASP A 58 -0.94 -18.36 9.81
C ASP A 58 -1.94 -17.57 10.66
N ASP A 59 -3.01 -18.22 11.11
CA ASP A 59 -4.11 -17.57 11.81
C ASP A 59 -4.63 -18.42 12.99
N GLY A 60 -5.19 -17.74 13.98
CA GLY A 60 -5.66 -18.35 15.20
C GLY A 60 -5.77 -17.35 16.36
N PHE A 61 -6.07 -17.87 17.54
CA PHE A 61 -6.02 -17.06 18.75
C PHE A 61 -4.57 -16.78 19.11
N TRP A 62 -4.17 -15.51 19.23
CA TRP A 62 -2.79 -15.17 19.59
C TRP A 62 -2.30 -15.89 20.87
N ARG A 63 -3.22 -16.15 21.83
CA ARG A 63 -2.92 -16.82 23.11
C ARG A 63 -2.48 -18.28 22.97
N THR A 64 -2.74 -18.92 21.84
CA THR A 64 -2.26 -20.29 21.57
C THR A 64 -0.83 -20.30 21.04
N ARG A 65 -0.29 -19.14 20.64
CA ARG A 65 0.98 -19.01 19.91
C ARG A 65 2.01 -18.10 20.57
N PHE A 66 1.55 -17.05 21.23
CA PHE A 66 2.35 -16.01 21.86
C PHE A 66 2.04 -15.92 23.35
N GLU A 67 3.05 -15.56 24.15
CA GLU A 67 2.91 -15.41 25.60
C GLU A 67 2.12 -14.14 25.98
N ASP A 68 2.40 -13.01 25.33
CA ASP A 68 1.74 -11.72 25.55
C ASP A 68 1.75 -10.88 24.26
N VAL A 69 0.77 -9.98 24.10
CA VAL A 69 0.67 -9.03 22.98
C VAL A 69 0.33 -7.66 23.55
N ARG A 70 1.16 -6.65 23.22
CA ARG A 70 0.99 -5.26 23.68
C ARG A 70 0.97 -4.32 22.49
N PHE A 71 0.04 -3.38 22.51
CA PHE A 71 -0.05 -2.31 21.52
C PHE A 71 0.51 -1.02 22.13
N SER A 72 1.36 -0.34 21.38
CA SER A 72 1.88 1.00 21.73
C SER A 72 1.60 1.91 20.55
N LEU A 73 0.52 2.68 20.66
CA LEU A 73 0.04 3.58 19.62
C LEU A 73 0.34 5.02 20.04
N VAL A 74 0.73 5.85 19.08
CA VAL A 74 0.91 7.29 19.26
C VAL A 74 -0.23 7.98 18.55
N GLU A 75 -1.08 8.66 19.31
CA GLU A 75 -2.10 9.56 18.77
C GLU A 75 -1.47 10.92 18.47
N ALA A 76 -1.89 11.53 17.37
CA ALA A 76 -1.44 12.85 16.94
C ALA A 76 -2.61 13.60 16.29
N ASP A 77 -2.62 14.92 16.44
CA ASP A 77 -3.58 15.77 15.74
C ASP A 77 -3.27 15.77 14.24
N ALA A 78 -4.30 15.58 13.41
CA ALA A 78 -4.21 15.63 11.96
C ALA A 78 -4.96 16.85 11.42
N HIS A 79 -4.41 17.46 10.36
CA HIS A 79 -5.03 18.57 9.66
C HIS A 79 -5.53 18.07 8.30
N PRO A 80 -6.86 18.09 8.04
CA PRO A 80 -7.38 17.67 6.75
C PRO A 80 -6.88 18.56 5.61
N LEU A 81 -6.43 17.95 4.52
CA LEU A 81 -6.09 18.65 3.28
C LEU A 81 -7.31 18.58 2.34
N ALA A 82 -7.81 19.74 1.94
CA ALA A 82 -9.08 19.90 1.24
C ALA A 82 -8.96 19.91 -0.29
N SER A 83 -7.74 19.98 -0.83
CA SER A 83 -7.52 20.07 -2.28
C SER A 83 -6.26 19.34 -2.73
N ALA A 84 -6.23 18.98 -4.02
CA ALA A 84 -5.04 18.41 -4.65
C ALA A 84 -3.83 19.34 -4.52
N ALA A 85 -4.04 20.65 -4.56
CA ALA A 85 -2.97 21.64 -4.40
C ALA A 85 -2.33 21.59 -3.01
N GLU A 86 -3.15 21.48 -1.95
CA GLU A 86 -2.67 21.33 -0.58
C GLU A 86 -1.93 20.00 -0.38
N ILE A 87 -2.44 18.91 -0.98
CA ILE A 87 -1.80 17.59 -0.92
C ILE A 87 -0.42 17.61 -1.60
N VAL A 88 -0.33 18.17 -2.82
CA VAL A 88 0.93 18.31 -3.54
C VAL A 88 1.92 19.18 -2.78
N SER A 89 1.50 20.35 -2.26
CA SER A 89 2.39 21.22 -1.46
C SER A 89 2.90 20.49 -0.22
N ALA A 90 2.01 19.88 0.57
CA ALA A 90 2.39 19.16 1.78
C ALA A 90 3.36 18.00 1.47
N SER A 91 3.19 17.34 0.33
CA SER A 91 4.07 16.27 -0.11
C SER A 91 5.48 16.77 -0.48
N LEU A 92 5.57 17.91 -1.17
CA LEU A 92 6.84 18.52 -1.57
C LEU A 92 7.55 19.23 -0.41
N ASP A 93 6.80 19.61 0.63
CA ASP A 93 7.30 20.19 1.88
C ASP A 93 7.67 19.11 2.93
N ASP A 94 7.74 17.83 2.53
CA ASP A 94 8.09 16.68 3.39
C ASP A 94 7.19 16.53 4.64
N VAL A 95 5.94 17.00 4.57
CA VAL A 95 4.98 16.84 5.67
C VAL A 95 4.57 15.37 5.77
N PRO A 96 4.63 14.72 6.94
CA PRO A 96 4.13 13.36 7.10
C PRO A 96 2.62 13.28 6.83
N LEU A 97 2.22 12.47 5.85
CA LEU A 97 0.82 12.31 5.45
C LEU A 97 0.21 10.99 5.93
N THR A 98 -1.05 11.05 6.32
CA THR A 98 -1.90 9.89 6.61
C THR A 98 -3.07 9.87 5.65
N GLY A 99 -3.46 8.67 5.23
CA GLY A 99 -4.66 8.42 4.45
C GLY A 99 -5.76 7.83 5.32
N GLU A 100 -6.99 8.10 4.92
CA GLU A 100 -8.20 7.50 5.46
C GLU A 100 -9.06 7.06 4.29
N VAL A 101 -9.55 5.82 4.34
CA VAL A 101 -10.51 5.31 3.37
C VAL A 101 -11.70 4.71 4.11
N GLU A 102 -12.89 5.10 3.69
CA GLU A 102 -14.15 4.54 4.15
C GLU A 102 -14.68 3.55 3.11
N LEU A 103 -15.00 2.34 3.58
CA LEU A 103 -15.56 1.27 2.77
C LEU A 103 -16.95 0.93 3.30
N GLU A 104 -17.93 0.86 2.40
CA GLU A 104 -19.31 0.54 2.73
C GLU A 104 -19.79 -0.70 1.98
N SER A 105 -20.64 -1.47 2.65
CA SER A 105 -21.46 -2.53 2.07
C SER A 105 -22.90 -2.34 2.53
N VAL A 106 -23.81 -3.19 2.03
CA VAL A 106 -25.22 -3.16 2.41
C VAL A 106 -25.45 -3.26 3.93
N SER A 107 -24.53 -3.85 4.69
CA SER A 107 -24.73 -4.13 6.12
C SER A 107 -23.61 -3.68 7.07
N ARG A 108 -22.48 -3.20 6.54
CA ARG A 108 -21.26 -2.91 7.31
C ARG A 108 -20.50 -1.75 6.69
N THR A 109 -19.86 -0.99 7.55
CA THR A 109 -18.87 0.04 7.18
C THR A 109 -17.53 -0.28 7.82
N ALA A 110 -16.44 0.19 7.21
CA ALA A 110 -15.11 0.15 7.79
C ALA A 110 -14.35 1.43 7.43
N THR A 111 -13.67 2.01 8.41
CA THR A 111 -12.72 3.10 8.21
C THR A 111 -11.32 2.56 8.42
N ILE A 112 -10.44 2.77 7.45
CA ILE A 112 -9.04 2.34 7.51
C ILE A 112 -8.16 3.57 7.48
N GLN A 113 -7.41 3.79 8.56
CA GLN A 113 -6.41 4.85 8.67
C GLN A 113 -5.01 4.26 8.53
N PHE A 114 -4.16 4.91 7.74
CA PHE A 114 -2.82 4.43 7.45
C PHE A 114 -1.85 5.57 7.15
N ARG A 115 -0.55 5.32 7.30
CA ARG A 115 0.48 6.24 6.81
C ARG A 115 0.62 6.09 5.29
N ILE A 116 0.71 7.23 4.59
CA ILE A 116 1.07 7.23 3.18
C ILE A 116 2.58 7.03 3.08
N LYS A 117 2.99 5.96 2.39
CA LYS A 117 4.40 5.57 2.23
C LYS A 117 4.99 6.13 0.94
N THR A 118 4.17 6.24 -0.10
CA THR A 118 4.56 6.74 -1.41
C THR A 118 3.51 7.74 -1.89
N MET A 119 3.97 8.87 -2.43
CA MET A 119 3.14 9.87 -3.08
C MET A 119 3.78 10.21 -4.42
N ASN A 120 3.06 9.97 -5.51
CA ASN A 120 3.39 10.54 -6.80
C ASN A 120 2.75 11.93 -6.88
N ALA A 121 3.52 12.99 -7.10
CA ALA A 121 3.02 14.36 -7.17
C ALA A 121 3.59 15.10 -8.39
N LYS A 122 2.75 15.88 -9.06
CA LYS A 122 3.16 16.84 -10.10
C LYS A 122 2.75 18.23 -9.69
N ASP A 123 3.71 19.14 -9.66
CA ASP A 123 3.56 20.54 -9.24
C ASP A 123 3.13 21.49 -10.37
N ILE A 124 3.17 21.04 -11.63
CA ILE A 124 2.67 21.82 -12.76
C ILE A 124 1.15 21.64 -12.90
N GLU A 125 0.67 20.40 -12.96
CA GLU A 125 -0.75 20.08 -13.09
C GLU A 125 -1.49 19.99 -11.75
N MET A 126 -0.75 20.06 -10.63
CA MET A 126 -1.28 19.88 -9.27
C MET A 126 -2.07 18.57 -9.11
N VAL A 127 -1.54 17.49 -9.68
CA VAL A 127 -2.10 16.13 -9.56
C VAL A 127 -1.25 15.31 -8.60
N HIS A 128 -1.91 14.42 -7.88
CA HIS A 128 -1.27 13.54 -6.91
C HIS A 128 -1.82 12.12 -7.03
N LEU A 129 -1.10 11.15 -6.50
CA LEU A 129 -1.57 9.80 -6.30
C LEU A 129 -0.90 9.26 -5.03
N ALA A 130 -1.71 9.02 -4.01
CA ALA A 130 -1.26 8.26 -2.87
C ALA A 130 -1.22 6.78 -3.26
N ASP A 131 -0.11 6.10 -2.93
CA ASP A 131 0.03 4.65 -3.06
C ASP A 131 0.65 4.11 -1.77
N THR A 132 -0.04 3.17 -1.15
CA THR A 132 0.43 2.55 0.08
C THR A 132 -0.13 1.15 0.28
N GLY A 133 0.64 0.35 1.01
CA GLY A 133 0.24 -0.97 1.43
C GLY A 133 1.41 -1.70 2.09
N PRO A 134 1.18 -2.93 2.59
CA PRO A 134 -0.13 -3.53 2.74
C PRO A 134 -0.98 -2.86 3.84
N ILE A 135 -2.31 -2.84 3.65
CA ILE A 135 -3.35 -2.47 4.63
C ILE A 135 -4.41 -3.58 4.71
N PRO A 136 -5.16 -3.71 5.83
CA PRO A 136 -6.13 -4.78 6.00
C PRO A 136 -7.44 -4.50 5.25
N PHE A 137 -7.63 -5.11 4.08
CA PHE A 137 -8.87 -4.99 3.32
C PHE A 137 -9.96 -5.91 3.88
N PRO A 138 -11.15 -5.39 4.25
CA PRO A 138 -12.22 -6.19 4.82
C PRO A 138 -13.07 -6.91 3.78
N ASN A 139 -13.28 -8.21 3.97
CA ASN A 139 -14.31 -8.99 3.30
C ASN A 139 -15.59 -8.99 4.14
N PHE A 140 -16.56 -8.14 3.76
CA PHE A 140 -17.83 -7.98 4.47
C PHE A 140 -18.81 -9.16 4.33
N THR A 141 -18.63 -10.03 3.35
CA THR A 141 -19.56 -11.15 3.06
C THR A 141 -19.10 -12.47 3.65
N SER A 142 -17.86 -12.56 4.12
CA SER A 142 -17.31 -13.80 4.69
C SER A 142 -18.09 -14.31 5.92
N GLU A 143 -18.33 -15.62 5.97
CA GLU A 143 -18.86 -16.31 7.15
C GLU A 143 -17.74 -17.12 7.79
N VAL A 144 -17.06 -16.49 8.75
CA VAL A 144 -15.87 -17.04 9.40
C VAL A 144 -16.00 -16.98 10.92
N GLU A 145 -15.43 -17.98 11.60
CA GLU A 145 -15.43 -18.07 13.06
C GLU A 145 -14.56 -16.99 13.71
N LEU A 146 -13.36 -16.75 13.17
CA LEU A 146 -12.45 -15.73 13.66
C LEU A 146 -12.57 -14.46 12.81
N ASN A 147 -12.84 -13.31 13.44
CA ASN A 147 -12.95 -12.03 12.72
C ASN A 147 -11.68 -11.65 11.95
N VAL A 148 -10.49 -12.09 12.39
CA VAL A 148 -9.23 -11.84 11.68
C VAL A 148 -9.21 -12.45 10.27
N LEU A 149 -10.01 -13.50 10.04
CA LEU A 149 -10.15 -14.15 8.74
C LEU A 149 -10.89 -13.31 7.71
N ARG A 150 -11.54 -12.22 8.15
CA ARG A 150 -12.22 -11.27 7.27
C ARG A 150 -11.25 -10.34 6.55
N PHE A 151 -9.98 -10.29 6.96
CA PHE A 151 -9.01 -9.35 6.40
C PHE A 151 -8.01 -10.07 5.49
N SER A 152 -7.69 -9.39 4.38
CA SER A 152 -6.60 -9.74 3.47
C SER A 152 -5.66 -8.56 3.32
N PRO A 153 -4.34 -8.77 3.17
CA PRO A 153 -3.43 -7.70 2.82
C PRO A 153 -3.82 -7.10 1.45
N ALA A 154 -3.89 -5.79 1.35
CA ALA A 154 -4.14 -5.09 0.10
C ALA A 154 -3.29 -3.83 -0.02
N TYR A 155 -3.10 -3.36 -1.24
CA TYR A 155 -2.54 -2.04 -1.53
C TYR A 155 -3.64 -1.15 -2.03
N VAL A 156 -3.56 0.12 -1.69
CA VAL A 156 -4.55 1.12 -2.04
C VAL A 156 -3.88 2.25 -2.81
N ALA A 157 -4.54 2.68 -3.88
CA ALA A 157 -4.17 3.85 -4.64
C ALA A 157 -5.38 4.78 -4.81
N TYR A 158 -5.16 6.09 -4.69
CA TYR A 158 -6.20 7.09 -4.96
C TYR A 158 -5.58 8.44 -5.31
N ASN A 159 -6.27 9.18 -6.17
CA ASN A 159 -5.89 10.53 -6.61
C ASN A 159 -7.06 11.54 -6.53
N ALA A 160 -8.21 11.10 -6.01
CA ALA A 160 -9.42 11.91 -5.87
C ALA A 160 -10.16 11.51 -4.58
N PRO A 161 -10.95 12.41 -3.97
CA PRO A 161 -11.57 12.17 -2.67
C PRO A 161 -12.75 11.19 -2.69
N HIS A 162 -13.23 10.79 -3.87
CA HIS A 162 -14.47 10.03 -4.03
C HIS A 162 -14.25 8.58 -4.47
N PHE A 163 -13.00 8.15 -4.65
CA PHE A 163 -12.69 6.75 -4.95
C PHE A 163 -11.32 6.36 -4.41
N ALA A 164 -11.16 5.05 -4.20
CA ALA A 164 -9.87 4.43 -3.98
C ALA A 164 -9.88 3.04 -4.62
N ASP A 165 -8.84 2.73 -5.37
CA ASP A 165 -8.64 1.42 -5.97
C ASP A 165 -7.82 0.54 -5.04
N PHE A 166 -8.13 -0.75 -5.06
CA PHE A 166 -7.47 -1.74 -4.23
C PHE A 166 -6.98 -2.92 -5.06
N VAL A 167 -5.77 -3.39 -4.76
CA VAL A 167 -5.30 -4.71 -5.19
C VAL A 167 -5.10 -5.59 -3.97
N VAL A 168 -5.89 -6.66 -3.89
CA VAL A 168 -5.89 -7.60 -2.76
C VAL A 168 -4.90 -8.72 -3.03
N GLN A 169 -3.96 -8.94 -2.12
CA GLN A 169 -3.09 -10.10 -2.15
C GLN A 169 -3.87 -11.33 -1.70
N GLN A 170 -4.30 -12.14 -2.67
CA GLN A 170 -4.97 -13.42 -2.44
C GLN A 170 -4.57 -14.42 -3.52
N PRO A 171 -4.63 -15.74 -3.23
CA PRO A 171 -4.45 -16.76 -4.26
C PRO A 171 -5.45 -16.56 -5.39
N VAL A 172 -4.95 -16.59 -6.62
CA VAL A 172 -5.75 -16.63 -7.85
C VAL A 172 -5.47 -17.96 -8.52
N ASP A 173 -6.51 -18.65 -8.99
CA ASP A 173 -6.34 -19.84 -9.82
C ASP A 173 -5.78 -19.43 -11.19
N VAL A 174 -4.46 -19.51 -11.30
CA VAL A 174 -3.73 -19.48 -12.56
C VAL A 174 -3.48 -20.92 -12.97
N GLY A 175 -3.96 -21.35 -14.15
CA GLY A 175 -3.74 -22.70 -14.67
C GLY A 175 -2.25 -23.11 -14.72
N GLU A 176 -1.98 -24.38 -15.05
CA GLU A 176 -0.75 -25.16 -14.77
C GLU A 176 0.67 -24.60 -15.11
N SER A 177 0.84 -23.36 -15.57
CA SER A 177 2.13 -22.84 -16.00
C SER A 177 2.53 -21.55 -15.26
N VAL A 178 3.13 -21.70 -14.07
CA VAL A 178 3.87 -20.62 -13.42
C VAL A 178 5.31 -21.08 -13.15
N GLN A 179 6.28 -20.39 -13.73
CA GLN A 179 7.70 -20.53 -13.35
C GLN A 179 8.01 -19.58 -12.20
N MET A 180 8.62 -20.10 -11.14
CA MET A 180 9.03 -19.32 -9.97
C MET A 180 10.47 -18.80 -10.18
N THR A 181 10.69 -17.53 -9.88
CA THR A 181 12.03 -16.98 -9.63
C THR A 181 12.21 -16.84 -8.12
N HIS A 182 13.34 -17.36 -7.62
CA HIS A 182 13.76 -17.25 -6.22
C HIS A 182 14.53 -15.96 -5.98
#